data_AF-A0A6H5IU12-F1
#
_entry.id   AF-A0A6H5IU12-F1
#
_cell.length_a   1.000
_cell.length_b   1.000
_cell.length_c   1.000
_cell.angle_alpha   90.00
_cell.angle_beta   90.00
_cell.angle_gamma   90.00
#
_symmetry.space_group_name_H-M   'P 1'
#
loop_
_entity.id
_entity.type
_entity.pdbx_description
1 polymer ?
#
loop_
_entity_poly.entity_id
_entity_poly.type
_entity_poly.pdbx_seq_one_letter_code
_entity_poly.pdbx_strand_id
1 'polypeptide(L)'
;MPIIGGPRSSRKWLYAYVIDSILLYSTPTWSCGTRAQTSMRRAEAIHRRASLRVISGRPHLSYKATYVLASIPPLTLLADERSWLHQCRHEDARVEERQETLKRCQSQWDRSPKGRRTHRLIPNIRLWIERRHGEVDYNLTQLLTGHGYFKHHSQRYDHYANTAFPACPHTVENAEHVFFNCPRF
;
A
#
# COMPACT_ATOMS: atom_id res chain seq x y z
N MET A 1 5.05 -11.57 -14.72
CA MET A 1 6.50 -11.59 -14.42
C MET A 1 6.79 -10.95 -13.07
N PRO A 2 7.78 -11.43 -12.31
CA PRO A 2 8.25 -10.77 -11.10
C PRO A 2 8.81 -9.37 -11.43
N ILE A 3 8.50 -8.37 -10.60
CA ILE A 3 8.94 -6.97 -10.81
C ILE A 3 10.31 -6.81 -10.14
N ILE A 4 11.32 -7.46 -10.71
CA ILE A 4 12.71 -7.46 -10.22
C ILE A 4 13.57 -6.66 -11.19
N GLY A 5 14.54 -5.89 -10.68
CA GLY A 5 15.51 -5.15 -11.52
C GLY A 5 15.12 -3.72 -11.90
N GLY A 6 14.23 -3.07 -11.13
CA GLY A 6 13.85 -1.66 -11.34
C GLY A 6 14.46 -0.67 -10.34
N PRO A 7 14.07 0.61 -10.40
CA PRO A 7 14.49 1.62 -9.42
C PRO A 7 14.16 1.20 -7.97
N ARG A 8 14.98 1.68 -7.03
CA ARG A 8 14.75 1.56 -5.59
C ARG A 8 13.39 2.12 -5.17
N SER A 9 12.83 1.61 -4.08
CA SER A 9 11.52 2.02 -3.56
C SER A 9 11.50 3.52 -3.26
N SER A 10 12.59 4.05 -2.69
CA SER A 10 12.79 5.48 -2.44
C SER A 10 12.63 6.36 -3.69
N ARG A 11 13.24 5.97 -4.82
CA ARG A 11 13.09 6.70 -6.10
C ARG A 11 11.65 6.64 -6.62
N LYS A 12 10.99 5.50 -6.51
CA LYS A 12 9.58 5.34 -6.91
C LYS A 12 8.65 6.16 -6.02
N TRP A 13 8.97 6.25 -4.72
CA TRP A 13 8.22 7.04 -3.74
C TRP A 13 8.26 8.53 -4.08
N LEU A 14 9.41 9.05 -4.52
CA LEU A 14 9.51 10.43 -5.03
C LEU A 14 8.53 10.69 -6.19
N TYR A 15 8.47 9.79 -7.19
CA TYR A 15 7.51 9.93 -8.29
C TYR A 15 6.06 9.83 -7.82
N ALA A 16 5.75 8.96 -6.86
CA ALA A 16 4.42 8.88 -6.28
C ALA A 16 4.01 10.20 -5.59
N TYR A 17 4.93 10.84 -4.88
CA TYR A 17 4.69 12.15 -4.26
C TYR A 17 4.46 13.26 -5.28
N VAL A 18 5.19 13.25 -6.40
CA VAL A 18 4.95 14.20 -7.50
C VAL A 18 3.55 14.00 -8.08
N ILE A 19 3.15 12.75 -8.32
CA ILE A 19 1.81 12.42 -8.80
C ILE A 19 0.75 12.89 -7.80
N ASP A 20 0.92 12.61 -6.51
CA ASP A 20 -0.01 13.03 -5.46
C ASP A 20 -0.10 14.57 -5.39
N SER A 21 1.02 15.28 -5.53
CA SER A 21 1.02 16.75 -5.58
C SER A 21 0.24 17.29 -6.78
N ILE A 22 0.33 16.65 -7.94
CA ILE A 22 -0.43 17.04 -9.14
C ILE A 22 -1.93 16.76 -8.94
N LEU A 23 -2.26 15.56 -8.43
CA LEU A 23 -3.65 15.18 -8.16
C LEU A 23 -4.31 16.08 -7.12
N LEU A 24 -3.54 16.52 -6.11
CA LEU A 24 -4.01 17.29 -4.97
C LEU A 24 -3.82 18.82 -5.12
N TYR A 25 -3.33 19.29 -6.27
CA TYR A 25 -2.99 20.70 -6.45
C TYR A 25 -4.22 21.61 -6.24
N SER A 26 -5.36 21.23 -6.82
CA SER A 26 -6.60 22.01 -6.79
C SER A 26 -7.69 21.38 -5.95
N THR A 27 -7.34 20.49 -5.00
CA THR A 27 -8.32 19.80 -4.14
C THR A 27 -9.39 20.72 -3.54
N PRO A 28 -9.05 21.91 -2.99
CA PRO A 28 -10.06 22.78 -2.40
C PRO A 28 -11.19 23.19 -3.37
N THR A 29 -10.92 23.18 -4.67
CA THR A 29 -11.90 23.57 -5.70
C THR A 29 -12.76 22.42 -6.20
N TRP A 30 -12.23 21.19 -6.24
CA TRP A 30 -12.93 20.06 -6.85
C TRP A 30 -13.40 19.02 -5.84
N SER A 31 -13.03 19.11 -4.56
CA SER A 31 -13.41 18.12 -3.56
C SER A 31 -14.90 18.13 -3.20
N CYS A 32 -15.65 19.17 -3.57
CA CYS A 32 -17.08 19.30 -3.32
C CYS A 32 -17.94 18.96 -4.56
N GLY A 33 -19.02 18.20 -4.37
CA GLY A 33 -20.05 17.92 -5.39
C GLY A 33 -20.00 16.52 -6.04
N THR A 34 -20.95 16.23 -6.94
CA THR A 34 -21.09 14.90 -7.57
C THR A 34 -20.01 14.60 -8.62
N ARG A 35 -19.59 15.62 -9.39
CA ARG A 35 -18.43 15.53 -10.30
C ARG A 35 -17.13 15.27 -9.53
N ALA A 36 -17.04 15.73 -8.28
CA ALA A 36 -15.91 15.44 -7.40
C ALA A 36 -15.73 13.95 -7.20
N GLN A 37 -16.82 13.20 -7.02
CA GLN A 37 -16.73 11.78 -6.71
C GLN A 37 -16.21 10.93 -7.88
N THR A 38 -16.60 11.27 -9.11
CA THR A 38 -16.06 10.60 -10.31
C THR A 38 -14.59 10.93 -10.52
N SER A 39 -14.21 12.21 -10.37
CA SER A 39 -12.81 12.64 -10.43
C SER A 39 -11.96 11.97 -9.36
N MET A 40 -12.48 11.87 -8.14
CA MET A 40 -11.84 11.21 -7.00
C MET A 40 -11.54 9.74 -7.30
N ARG A 41 -12.53 8.99 -7.82
CA ARG A 41 -12.32 7.56 -8.17
C ARG A 41 -11.21 7.37 -9.21
N ARG A 42 -11.13 8.25 -10.22
CA ARG A 42 -10.06 8.21 -11.23
C ARG A 42 -8.70 8.55 -10.61
N ALA A 43 -8.66 9.57 -9.75
CA ALA A 43 -7.45 9.97 -9.04
C ALA A 43 -6.96 8.87 -8.08
N GLU A 44 -7.86 8.23 -7.33
CA GLU A 44 -7.54 7.06 -6.48
C GLU A 44 -6.98 5.90 -7.29
N ALA A 45 -7.48 5.66 -8.51
CA ALA A 45 -6.94 4.62 -9.38
C ALA A 45 -5.50 4.95 -9.85
N ILE A 46 -5.17 6.23 -10.07
CA ILE A 46 -3.80 6.67 -10.39
C ILE A 46 -2.90 6.54 -9.16
N HIS A 47 -3.32 7.10 -8.03
CA HIS A 47 -2.62 7.02 -6.76
C HIS A 47 -2.34 5.57 -6.35
N ARG A 48 -3.35 4.69 -6.43
CA ARG A 48 -3.19 3.25 -6.16
C ARG A 48 -2.11 2.63 -7.05
N ARG A 49 -2.11 2.95 -8.34
CA ARG A 49 -1.10 2.43 -9.28
C ARG A 49 0.29 2.92 -8.90
N ALA A 50 0.45 4.19 -8.53
CA ALA A 50 1.72 4.73 -8.06
C ALA A 50 2.19 3.99 -6.79
N SER A 51 1.33 3.85 -5.77
CA SER A 51 1.64 3.15 -4.52
C SER A 51 1.98 1.68 -4.74
N LEU A 52 1.30 0.98 -5.65
CA LEU A 52 1.66 -0.38 -6.05
C LEU A 52 3.05 -0.45 -6.67
N ARG A 53 3.45 0.55 -7.47
CA ARG A 53 4.81 0.60 -8.04
C ARG A 53 5.85 0.82 -6.96
N VAL A 54 5.61 1.71 -5.99
CA VAL A 54 6.53 1.98 -4.86
C VAL A 54 6.93 0.68 -4.16
N ILE A 55 5.92 -0.14 -3.82
CA ILE A 55 6.13 -1.41 -3.11
C ILE A 55 6.46 -2.57 -4.07
N SER A 56 6.49 -2.32 -5.38
CA SER A 56 6.61 -3.36 -6.42
C SER A 56 5.56 -4.48 -6.27
N GLY A 57 4.37 -4.10 -5.82
CA GLY A 57 3.27 -4.99 -5.47
C GLY A 57 2.39 -5.38 -6.65
N ARG A 58 1.65 -6.46 -6.48
CA ARG A 58 0.74 -6.97 -7.53
C ARG A 58 -0.59 -6.22 -7.54
N PRO A 59 -1.29 -6.17 -8.70
CA PRO A 59 -2.58 -5.49 -8.82
C PRO A 59 -3.70 -6.04 -7.93
N HIS A 60 -3.58 -7.26 -7.40
CA HIS A 60 -4.60 -7.88 -6.54
C HIS A 60 -4.45 -7.54 -5.05
N LEU A 61 -3.39 -6.82 -4.66
CA LEU A 61 -3.25 -6.34 -3.29
C LEU A 61 -4.44 -5.46 -2.91
N SER A 62 -4.93 -5.63 -1.68
CA SER A 62 -6.02 -4.78 -1.18
C SER A 62 -5.59 -3.32 -1.20
N TYR A 63 -6.53 -2.42 -1.49
CA TYR A 63 -6.31 -0.98 -1.45
C TYR A 63 -5.65 -0.65 -0.08
N LYS A 64 -6.24 -1.08 1.04
CA LYS A 64 -5.73 -0.83 2.42
C LYS A 64 -4.28 -1.26 2.65
N ALA A 65 -3.92 -2.49 2.26
CA ALA A 65 -2.55 -2.97 2.43
C ALA A 65 -1.54 -2.21 1.55
N THR A 66 -1.98 -1.75 0.36
CA THR A 66 -1.10 -1.07 -0.60
C THR A 66 -0.48 0.19 -0.02
N TYR A 67 -1.28 1.10 0.54
CA TYR A 67 -0.75 2.37 1.05
C TYR A 67 -0.09 2.24 2.42
N VAL A 68 -0.54 1.32 3.27
CA VAL A 68 0.19 0.99 4.51
C VAL A 68 1.62 0.59 4.13
N LEU A 69 1.79 -0.34 3.20
CA LEU A 69 3.11 -0.75 2.73
C LEU A 69 3.86 0.39 2.04
N ALA A 70 3.20 1.16 1.18
CA ALA A 70 3.84 2.28 0.48
C ALA A 70 4.22 3.44 1.41
N SER A 71 3.71 3.46 2.65
CA SER A 71 3.88 4.55 3.61
C SER A 71 3.31 5.88 3.09
N ILE A 72 2.23 5.83 2.31
CA ILE A 72 1.55 6.98 1.74
C ILE A 72 0.08 6.89 2.13
N PRO A 73 -0.54 7.86 2.83
CA PRO A 73 -1.95 7.77 3.19
C PRO A 73 -2.89 7.71 1.98
N PRO A 74 -4.12 7.17 2.14
CA PRO A 74 -5.13 7.18 1.08
C PRO A 74 -5.37 8.58 0.52
N LEU A 75 -5.53 8.67 -0.81
CA LEU A 75 -5.71 9.96 -1.50
C LEU A 75 -6.92 10.76 -0.98
N THR A 76 -8.01 10.10 -0.55
CA THR A 76 -9.17 10.78 0.06
C THR A 76 -8.79 11.53 1.33
N LEU A 77 -8.02 10.90 2.20
CA LEU A 77 -7.58 11.53 3.45
C LEU A 77 -6.56 12.64 3.18
N LEU A 78 -5.67 12.45 2.21
CA LEU A 78 -4.75 13.52 1.77
C LEU A 78 -5.50 14.71 1.15
N ALA A 79 -6.61 14.44 0.47
CA ALA A 79 -7.48 15.47 -0.09
C ALA A 79 -8.17 16.28 1.01
N ASP A 80 -8.74 15.60 2.01
CA ASP A 80 -9.33 16.25 3.19
C ASP A 80 -8.28 17.09 3.94
N GLU A 81 -7.09 16.54 4.19
CA GLU A 81 -5.95 17.24 4.79
C GLU A 81 -5.60 18.52 4.01
N ARG A 82 -5.51 18.43 2.68
CA ARG A 82 -5.18 19.58 1.79
C ARG A 82 -6.26 20.66 1.81
N SER A 83 -7.53 20.26 1.78
CA SER A 83 -8.67 21.18 1.77
C SER A 83 -8.81 21.91 3.10
N TRP A 84 -8.61 21.22 4.22
CA TRP A 84 -8.61 21.84 5.54
C TRP A 84 -7.44 22.82 5.70
N LEU A 85 -6.23 22.42 5.31
CA LEU A 85 -5.05 23.29 5.37
C LEU A 85 -5.14 24.53 4.48
N HIS A 86 -5.94 24.50 3.42
CA HIS A 86 -6.18 25.68 2.58
C HIS A 86 -6.99 26.76 3.31
N GLN A 87 -7.87 26.36 4.23
CA GLN A 87 -8.72 27.26 5.00
C GLN A 87 -8.02 27.75 6.29
N CYS A 88 -7.14 26.92 6.85
CA CYS A 88 -6.42 27.24 8.08
C CYS A 88 -5.17 28.12 7.83
N ARG A 89 -4.90 29.05 8.75
CA ARG A 89 -3.80 30.02 8.63
C ARG A 89 -2.81 30.05 9.81
N HIS A 90 -2.89 29.12 10.75
CA HIS A 90 -1.98 29.09 11.91
C HIS A 90 -0.81 28.13 11.69
N GLU A 91 0.29 28.33 12.44
CA GLU A 91 1.60 27.70 12.19
C GLU A 91 1.56 26.17 12.36
N ASP A 92 0.91 25.66 13.41
CA ASP A 92 0.91 24.23 13.76
C ASP A 92 -0.13 23.37 13.00
N ALA A 93 -0.98 24.00 12.19
CA ALA A 93 -2.09 23.37 11.49
C ALA A 93 -1.66 22.11 10.72
N ARG A 94 -0.50 22.16 10.07
CA ARG A 94 0.04 21.05 9.27
C ARG A 94 0.37 19.82 10.11
N VAL A 95 0.94 20.02 11.28
CA VAL A 95 1.37 18.91 12.15
C VAL A 95 0.14 18.26 12.76
N GLU A 96 -0.81 19.05 13.23
CA GLU A 96 -2.05 18.58 13.84
C GLU A 96 -2.90 17.79 12.84
N GLU A 97 -3.15 18.34 11.65
CA GLU A 97 -3.96 17.66 10.63
C GLU A 97 -3.26 16.40 10.10
N ARG A 98 -1.92 16.40 10.06
CA ARG A 98 -1.17 15.19 9.72
C ARG A 98 -1.37 14.10 10.77
N GLN A 99 -1.35 14.44 12.06
CA GLN A 99 -1.63 13.48 13.13
C GLN A 99 -3.05 12.95 13.04
N GLU A 100 -4.02 13.81 12.76
CA GLU A 100 -5.42 13.42 12.58
C GLU A 100 -5.61 12.49 11.37
N THR A 101 -4.95 12.80 10.26
CA THR A 101 -4.91 11.93 9.07
C THR A 101 -4.36 10.54 9.40
N LEU A 102 -3.28 10.46 10.19
CA LEU A 102 -2.71 9.18 10.62
C LEU A 102 -3.65 8.41 11.57
N LYS A 103 -4.36 9.09 12.47
CA LYS A 103 -5.40 8.47 13.32
C LYS A 103 -6.53 7.88 12.48
N ARG A 104 -7.02 8.61 11.47
CA ARG A 104 -8.04 8.12 10.53
C ARG A 104 -7.52 6.93 9.73
N CYS A 105 -6.26 6.96 9.30
CA CYS A 105 -5.62 5.82 8.64
C CYS A 105 -5.60 4.58 9.54
N GLN A 106 -5.17 4.73 10.80
CA GLN A 106 -5.10 3.66 11.79
C GLN A 106 -6.48 3.04 12.03
N SER A 107 -7.51 3.87 12.27
CA SER A 107 -8.89 3.42 12.45
C SER A 107 -9.41 2.65 11.23
N GLN A 108 -9.13 3.13 10.01
CA GLN A 108 -9.49 2.43 8.78
C GLN A 108 -8.74 1.11 8.58
N TRP A 109 -7.53 1.00 9.13
CA TRP A 109 -6.70 -0.20 9.04
C TRP A 109 -7.18 -1.28 10.00
N ASP A 110 -7.44 -0.91 11.25
CA ASP A 110 -7.92 -1.82 12.29
C ASP A 110 -9.27 -2.45 11.93
N ARG A 111 -10.17 -1.64 11.36
CA ARG A 111 -11.52 -2.07 10.95
C ARG A 111 -11.56 -2.85 9.64
N SER A 112 -10.49 -2.86 8.86
CA SER A 112 -10.55 -3.50 7.53
C SER A 112 -10.54 -5.03 7.64
N PRO A 113 -11.46 -5.73 6.96
CA PRO A 113 -11.37 -7.19 6.82
C PRO A 113 -10.33 -7.60 5.76
N LYS A 114 -9.79 -6.66 4.98
CA LYS A 114 -8.82 -6.93 3.91
C LYS A 114 -7.40 -6.66 4.39
N GLY A 115 -6.44 -7.48 3.97
CA GLY A 115 -5.03 -7.31 4.33
C GLY A 115 -4.68 -7.73 5.76
N ARG A 116 -5.48 -8.60 6.40
CA ARG A 116 -5.29 -9.03 7.80
C ARG A 116 -3.91 -9.63 8.10
N ARG A 117 -3.30 -10.33 7.14
CA ARG A 117 -1.91 -10.81 7.28
C ARG A 117 -0.94 -9.64 7.47
N THR A 118 -1.02 -8.64 6.60
CA THR A 118 -0.19 -7.44 6.69
C THR A 118 -0.50 -6.64 7.96
N HIS A 119 -1.76 -6.60 8.40
CA HIS A 119 -2.14 -5.95 9.68
C HIS A 119 -1.51 -6.65 10.88
N ARG A 120 -1.50 -7.98 10.91
CA ARG A 120 -0.84 -8.77 11.96
C ARG A 120 0.65 -8.46 12.07
N LEU A 121 1.31 -8.18 10.93
CA LEU A 121 2.75 -7.86 10.88
C LEU A 121 3.02 -6.36 11.10
N ILE A 122 2.10 -5.49 10.69
CA ILE A 122 2.20 -4.03 10.76
C ILE A 122 0.91 -3.48 11.38
N PRO A 123 0.74 -3.60 12.71
CA PRO A 123 -0.47 -3.12 13.37
C PRO A 123 -0.48 -1.59 13.52
N ASN A 124 0.68 -0.98 13.75
CA ASN A 124 0.82 0.46 13.99
C ASN A 124 1.35 1.17 12.73
N ILE A 125 0.48 1.94 12.08
CA ILE A 125 0.80 2.68 10.85
C ILE A 125 1.84 3.78 11.11
N ARG A 126 1.75 4.47 12.25
CA ARG A 126 2.65 5.58 12.57
C ARG A 126 4.09 5.09 12.66
N LEU A 127 4.34 4.03 13.41
CA LEU A 127 5.68 3.42 13.52
C LEU A 127 6.21 2.94 12.17
N TRP A 128 5.32 2.42 11.31
CA TRP A 128 5.69 1.96 9.98
C TRP A 128 6.08 3.11 9.04
N ILE A 129 5.36 4.24 9.09
CA ILE A 129 5.65 5.41 8.24
C ILE A 129 6.89 6.16 8.75
N GLU A 130 7.07 6.26 10.07
CA GLU A 130 8.17 7.01 10.69
C GLU A 130 9.50 6.24 10.73
N ARG A 131 9.53 4.98 10.29
CA ARG A 131 10.75 4.17 10.29
C ARG A 131 11.83 4.79 9.40
N ARG A 132 13.06 4.86 9.92
CA ARG A 132 14.22 5.45 9.22
C ARG A 132 15.03 4.45 8.39
N HIS A 133 14.65 3.18 8.40
CA HIS A 133 15.41 2.10 7.79
C HIS A 133 14.52 1.21 6.91
N GLY A 134 15.18 0.54 5.96
CA GLY A 134 14.56 -0.45 5.08
C GLY A 134 13.73 0.14 3.95
N GLU A 135 13.77 -0.49 2.79
CA GLU A 135 12.87 -0.19 1.67
C GLU A 135 11.84 -1.30 1.51
N VAL A 136 10.65 -0.96 1.03
CA VAL A 136 9.64 -1.97 0.68
C VAL A 136 9.87 -2.39 -0.77
N ASP A 137 10.74 -3.38 -0.94
CA ASP A 137 11.03 -3.96 -2.24
C ASP A 137 10.04 -5.07 -2.63
N TYR A 138 10.26 -5.67 -3.80
CA TYR A 138 9.43 -6.77 -4.31
C TYR A 138 9.35 -7.95 -3.33
N ASN A 139 10.47 -8.36 -2.74
CA ASN A 139 10.54 -9.53 -1.87
C ASN A 139 9.86 -9.27 -0.53
N LEU A 140 10.15 -8.12 0.08
CA LEU A 140 9.53 -7.72 1.34
C LEU A 140 8.02 -7.54 1.19
N THR A 141 7.56 -6.98 0.07
CA THR A 141 6.12 -6.92 -0.23
C THR A 141 5.50 -8.31 -0.26
N GLN A 142 6.12 -9.30 -0.92
CA GLN A 142 5.58 -10.66 -0.94
C GLN A 142 5.52 -11.31 0.44
N LEU A 143 6.56 -11.12 1.26
CA LEU A 143 6.62 -11.61 2.63
C LEU A 143 5.47 -11.04 3.47
N LEU A 144 5.33 -9.71 3.47
CA LEU A 144 4.36 -8.98 4.30
C LEU A 144 2.92 -9.21 3.88
N THR A 145 2.69 -9.44 2.59
CA THR A 145 1.35 -9.59 2.04
C THR A 145 0.92 -11.05 1.92
N GLY A 146 1.87 -11.97 1.82
CA GLY A 146 1.61 -13.34 1.37
C GLY A 146 1.20 -13.43 -0.11
N HIS A 147 1.19 -12.30 -0.82
CA HIS A 147 0.75 -12.15 -2.20
C HIS A 147 1.99 -12.14 -3.11
N GLY A 148 2.58 -13.31 -3.28
CA GLY A 148 3.76 -13.54 -4.11
C GLY A 148 3.52 -14.50 -5.24
N TYR A 149 4.60 -14.93 -5.89
CA TYR A 149 4.55 -16.03 -6.86
C TYR A 149 4.57 -17.38 -6.16
N PHE A 150 3.69 -17.55 -5.17
CA PHE A 150 3.52 -18.80 -4.45
C PHE A 150 2.47 -19.63 -5.18
N LYS A 151 2.70 -20.93 -5.41
CA LYS A 151 1.74 -21.76 -6.17
C LYS A 151 0.33 -21.73 -5.59
N HIS A 152 0.17 -21.69 -4.28
CA HIS A 152 -1.14 -21.54 -3.63
C HIS A 152 -1.86 -20.26 -4.06
N HIS A 153 -1.13 -19.15 -4.18
CA HIS A 153 -1.69 -17.88 -4.60
C HIS A 153 -1.94 -17.87 -6.12
N SER A 154 -1.01 -18.41 -6.91
CA SER A 154 -1.13 -18.49 -8.37
C SER A 154 -2.21 -19.48 -8.83
N GLN A 155 -2.62 -20.46 -8.04
CA GLN A 155 -3.84 -21.24 -8.34
C GLN A 155 -5.10 -20.40 -8.37
N ARG A 156 -5.23 -19.46 -7.43
CA ARG A 156 -6.43 -18.62 -7.29
C ARG A 156 -6.57 -17.55 -8.37
N TYR A 157 -5.47 -17.13 -8.98
CA TYR A 157 -5.45 -16.00 -9.92
C TYR A 157 -4.79 -16.28 -11.27
N ASP A 158 -3.87 -17.25 -11.35
CA ASP A 158 -3.05 -17.57 -12.53
C ASP A 158 -3.25 -19.03 -13.06
N HIS A 159 -4.23 -19.79 -12.52
CA HIS A 159 -4.71 -21.10 -13.03
C HIS A 159 -3.65 -22.22 -13.19
N TYR A 160 -2.71 -22.38 -12.25
CA TYR A 160 -1.73 -23.48 -12.28
C TYR A 160 -2.30 -24.81 -11.73
N ALA A 161 -2.23 -25.89 -12.51
CA ALA A 161 -2.80 -27.19 -12.15
C ALA A 161 -2.09 -27.94 -10.99
N ASN A 162 -0.85 -27.59 -10.64
CA ASN A 162 -0.05 -28.31 -9.63
C ASN A 162 0.50 -27.37 -8.55
N THR A 163 0.14 -27.61 -7.28
CA THR A 163 0.55 -26.85 -6.09
C THR A 163 1.78 -27.38 -5.38
N ALA A 164 2.25 -28.58 -5.71
CA ALA A 164 3.33 -29.23 -4.97
C ALA A 164 4.65 -28.46 -5.15
N PHE A 165 5.28 -28.04 -4.06
CA PHE A 165 6.60 -27.44 -4.09
C PHE A 165 7.66 -28.53 -4.32
N PRO A 166 8.56 -28.43 -5.31
CA PRO A 166 9.50 -29.52 -5.63
C PRO A 166 10.36 -29.96 -4.43
N ALA A 167 10.71 -29.04 -3.55
CA ALA A 167 11.50 -29.35 -2.36
C ALA A 167 10.68 -29.76 -1.14
N CYS A 168 9.36 -29.53 -1.16
CA CYS A 168 8.45 -29.93 -0.08
C CYS A 168 7.13 -30.44 -0.70
N PRO A 169 7.11 -31.69 -1.23
CA PRO A 169 6.01 -32.18 -2.05
C PRO A 169 4.67 -32.29 -1.33
N HIS A 170 4.70 -32.43 0.01
CA HIS A 170 3.53 -32.62 0.86
C HIS A 170 3.00 -31.33 1.49
N THR A 171 3.58 -30.17 1.16
CA THR A 171 3.19 -28.89 1.76
C THR A 171 2.77 -27.89 0.70
N VAL A 172 1.79 -27.07 1.04
CA VAL A 172 1.32 -25.97 0.19
C VAL A 172 2.37 -24.88 0.13
N GLU A 173 2.82 -24.52 -1.08
CA GLU A 173 3.71 -23.38 -1.28
C GLU A 173 2.94 -22.08 -1.03
N ASN A 174 3.06 -21.55 0.18
CA ASN A 174 2.60 -20.23 0.57
C ASN A 174 3.77 -19.45 1.21
N ALA A 175 3.60 -18.14 1.41
CA ALA A 175 4.64 -17.30 1.98
C ALA A 175 5.13 -17.80 3.35
N GLU A 176 4.23 -18.32 4.18
CA GLU A 176 4.59 -18.78 5.53
C GLU A 176 5.49 -20.01 5.48
N HIS A 177 5.16 -20.98 4.61
CA HIS A 177 6.02 -22.12 4.36
C HIS A 177 7.37 -21.68 3.79
N VAL A 178 7.37 -20.90 2.70
CA VAL A 178 8.60 -20.50 2.00
C VAL A 178 9.56 -19.72 2.90
N PHE A 179 9.05 -18.83 3.75
CA PHE A 179 9.89 -17.97 4.58
C PHE A 179 10.22 -18.50 5.97
N PHE A 180 9.39 -19.37 6.55
CA PHE A 180 9.57 -19.80 7.97
C PHE A 180 9.72 -21.31 8.17
N ASN A 181 9.26 -22.15 7.24
CA ASN A 181 9.19 -23.60 7.46
C ASN A 181 9.90 -24.45 6.40
N CYS A 182 10.31 -23.86 5.28
CA CYS A 182 10.86 -24.60 4.16
C CYS A 182 12.32 -24.98 4.43
N PRO A 183 12.68 -26.27 4.56
CA PRO A 183 14.06 -26.70 4.85
C PRO A 183 15.08 -26.39 3.74
N ARG A 184 14.62 -25.93 2.58
CA ARG A 184 15.50 -25.51 1.48
C ARG A 184 16.12 -24.13 1.70
N PHE A 185 15.50 -23.30 2.55
CA PHE A 185 15.81 -21.89 2.73
C PHE A 185 16.10 -21.55 4.19
#